data_AF-A0A835VSR3-F1
#
_entry.id   AF-A0A835VSR3-F1
#
_cell.length_a   1.000
_cell.length_b   1.000
_cell.length_c   1.000
_cell.angle_alpha   90.00
_cell.angle_beta   90.00
_cell.angle_gamma   90.00
#
_symmetry.space_group_name_H-M   'P 1'
#
loop_
_entity.id
_entity.type
_entity.pdbx_description
1 polymer ?
#
loop_
_entity_poly.entity_id
_entity_poly.type
_entity_poly.pdbx_seq_one_letter_code
_entity_poly.pdbx_strand_id
1 'polypeptide(L)'
;MYSTVDESLTTALHQHYGGVARFALGLPWTNPSKGLHKLLEELRAAVDGCNTAQMQSSIRAISSGPEVSHRLLHIVANKETFEMQYLVFASKWVAEEFAKKAVRAELQALVSLLSSTSGALYGMLYEATMHAVLTMGGCFTAVPISYDVKTSTFIRGVEEKLQFDPCTKQEFFEAVPSSPTEQIYYQPRSARFPTVDALRRGNGTCDFFQMTVQNSKGLDTDTLGRAINQVKLKAEEVPRLHFVVPAERYAKFKLTGGRTWAPSSQTASHVKLYIMRVCTPS
;
A
#
# COMPACT_ATOMS: atom_id res chain seq x y z
N MET A 1 -12.55 -19.97 -43.08
CA MET A 1 -13.70 -19.66 -42.19
C MET A 1 -13.58 -18.27 -41.57
N TYR A 2 -12.43 -17.88 -41.02
CA TYR A 2 -12.25 -16.59 -40.31
C TYR A 2 -11.64 -15.45 -41.14
N SER A 3 -11.59 -15.57 -42.48
CA SER A 3 -10.93 -14.59 -43.36
C SER A 3 -11.57 -13.19 -43.37
N THR A 4 -12.74 -13.04 -42.75
CA THR A 4 -13.49 -11.79 -42.64
C THR A 4 -13.34 -11.12 -41.26
N VAL A 5 -12.59 -11.74 -40.34
CA VAL A 5 -12.34 -11.17 -39.01
C VAL A 5 -11.17 -10.21 -39.10
N ASP A 6 -11.35 -9.00 -38.60
CA ASP A 6 -10.30 -8.00 -38.54
C ASP A 6 -9.10 -8.48 -37.69
N GLU A 7 -7.89 -8.34 -38.25
CA GLU A 7 -6.65 -8.81 -37.63
C GLU A 7 -6.30 -8.02 -36.36
N SER A 8 -6.58 -6.71 -36.34
CA SER A 8 -6.32 -5.87 -35.17
C SER A 8 -7.23 -6.25 -34.00
N LEU A 9 -8.50 -6.53 -34.28
CA LEU A 9 -9.46 -7.01 -33.29
C LEU A 9 -9.08 -8.40 -32.76
N THR A 10 -8.66 -9.30 -33.65
CA THR A 10 -8.16 -10.64 -33.29
C THR A 10 -6.95 -10.56 -32.37
N THR A 11 -5.98 -9.71 -32.72
CA THR A 11 -4.75 -9.49 -31.94
C THR A 11 -5.09 -8.96 -30.54
N ALA A 12 -5.98 -7.97 -30.46
CA ALA A 12 -6.42 -7.43 -29.19
C ALA A 12 -7.14 -8.46 -28.33
N LEU A 13 -8.03 -9.28 -28.91
CA LEU A 13 -8.70 -10.36 -28.17
C LEU A 13 -7.71 -11.43 -27.71
N HIS A 14 -6.73 -11.79 -28.53
CA HIS A 14 -5.66 -12.71 -28.14
C HIS A 14 -4.85 -12.18 -26.95
N GLN A 15 -4.56 -10.88 -26.90
CA GLN A 15 -3.86 -10.28 -25.75
C GLN A 15 -4.64 -10.37 -24.44
N HIS A 16 -5.97 -10.47 -24.47
CA HIS A 16 -6.83 -10.54 -23.29
C HIS A 16 -7.24 -11.96 -22.94
N TYR A 17 -7.75 -12.72 -23.92
CA TYR A 17 -8.24 -14.09 -23.76
C TYR A 17 -7.16 -15.15 -23.96
N GLY A 18 -5.96 -14.78 -24.44
CA GLY A 18 -4.90 -15.73 -24.78
C GLY A 18 -5.15 -16.49 -26.09
N GLY A 19 -4.47 -17.65 -26.20
CA GLY A 19 -4.41 -18.47 -27.42
C GLY A 19 -5.65 -19.29 -27.76
N VAL A 20 -6.78 -19.11 -27.07
CA VAL A 20 -7.99 -19.90 -27.33
C VAL A 20 -8.70 -19.36 -28.56
N ALA A 21 -8.61 -20.11 -29.67
CA ALA A 21 -9.16 -19.72 -30.98
C ALA A 21 -10.65 -19.36 -30.94
N ARG A 22 -11.45 -20.02 -30.08
CA ARG A 22 -12.85 -19.68 -29.86
C ARG A 22 -13.05 -18.22 -29.47
N PHE A 23 -12.17 -17.67 -28.63
CA PHE A 23 -12.27 -16.30 -28.13
C PHE A 23 -11.59 -15.29 -29.06
N ALA A 24 -10.42 -15.62 -29.61
CA ALA A 24 -9.70 -14.72 -30.50
C ALA A 24 -10.33 -14.60 -31.89
N LEU A 25 -10.92 -15.68 -32.42
CA LEU A 25 -11.45 -15.75 -33.79
C LEU A 25 -12.96 -16.03 -33.84
N GLY A 26 -13.45 -16.94 -32.98
CA GLY A 26 -14.86 -17.36 -32.98
C GLY A 26 -15.84 -16.29 -32.50
N LEU A 27 -15.51 -15.60 -31.39
CA LEU A 27 -16.33 -14.51 -30.84
C LEU A 27 -16.54 -13.34 -31.83
N PRO A 28 -15.49 -12.75 -32.43
CA PRO A 28 -15.69 -11.66 -33.39
C PRO A 28 -16.35 -12.14 -34.69
N TRP A 29 -16.10 -13.38 -35.12
CA TRP A 29 -16.77 -13.95 -36.30
C TRP A 29 -18.29 -14.11 -36.11
N THR A 30 -18.73 -14.56 -34.94
CA THR A 30 -20.17 -14.70 -34.61
C THR A 30 -20.83 -13.38 -34.24
N ASN A 31 -20.06 -12.34 -33.93
CA ASN A 31 -20.56 -11.04 -33.49
C ASN A 31 -19.85 -9.88 -34.24
N PRO A 32 -19.96 -9.80 -35.59
CA PRO A 32 -19.15 -8.89 -36.40
C PRO A 32 -19.41 -7.40 -36.13
N SER A 33 -20.56 -7.05 -35.54
CA SER A 33 -20.91 -5.68 -35.17
C SER A 33 -20.43 -5.27 -33.76
N LYS A 34 -19.91 -6.21 -32.95
CA LYS A 34 -19.43 -5.91 -31.60
C LYS A 34 -17.95 -5.55 -31.64
N GLY A 35 -17.62 -4.35 -31.15
CA GLY A 35 -16.24 -3.96 -30.91
C GLY A 35 -15.63 -4.67 -29.69
N LEU A 36 -14.30 -4.53 -29.55
CA LEU A 36 -13.49 -5.16 -28.50
C LEU A 36 -14.10 -5.02 -27.09
N HIS A 37 -14.58 -3.83 -26.73
CA HIS A 37 -15.13 -3.58 -25.39
C HIS A 37 -16.27 -4.53 -25.04
N LYS A 38 -17.24 -4.71 -25.95
CA LYS A 38 -18.39 -5.62 -25.75
C LYS A 38 -17.96 -7.08 -25.77
N LEU A 39 -16.98 -7.42 -26.60
CA LEU A 39 -16.45 -8.78 -26.67
C LEU A 39 -15.65 -9.18 -25.41
N LEU A 40 -15.16 -8.21 -24.64
CA LEU A 40 -14.44 -8.43 -23.38
C LEU A 40 -15.34 -8.43 -22.13
N GLU A 41 -16.64 -8.10 -22.25
CA GLU A 41 -17.56 -8.00 -21.10
C GLU A 41 -17.59 -9.27 -20.27
N GLU A 42 -17.68 -10.44 -20.92
CA GLU A 42 -17.72 -11.72 -20.20
C GLU A 42 -16.39 -12.06 -19.53
N LEU A 43 -15.25 -11.62 -20.09
CA LEU A 43 -13.95 -11.81 -19.44
C LEU A 43 -13.81 -10.93 -18.20
N ARG A 44 -14.23 -9.66 -18.31
CA ARG A 44 -14.24 -8.73 -17.19
C ARG A 44 -15.17 -9.24 -16.09
N ALA A 45 -16.38 -9.67 -16.44
CA ALA A 45 -17.31 -10.30 -15.52
C ALA A 45 -16.71 -11.55 -14.84
N ALA A 46 -15.94 -12.36 -15.57
CA ALA A 46 -15.23 -13.51 -14.99
C ALA A 46 -14.16 -13.07 -13.98
N VAL A 47 -13.34 -12.06 -14.31
CA VAL A 47 -12.35 -11.48 -13.38
C VAL A 47 -13.05 -10.90 -12.15
N ASP A 48 -14.13 -10.15 -12.33
CA ASP A 48 -14.92 -9.51 -11.27
C ASP A 48 -15.69 -10.51 -10.41
N GLY A 49 -16.10 -11.65 -10.98
CA GLY A 49 -16.81 -12.72 -10.28
C GLY A 49 -15.91 -13.67 -9.49
N CYS A 50 -14.59 -13.67 -9.73
CA CYS A 50 -13.66 -14.63 -9.12
C CYS A 50 -12.82 -14.01 -7.99
N ASN A 51 -12.84 -14.58 -6.79
CA ASN A 51 -11.99 -14.20 -5.65
C ASN A 51 -10.82 -15.19 -5.44
N THR A 52 -9.95 -14.90 -4.47
CA THR A 52 -8.76 -15.71 -4.16
C THR A 52 -9.10 -17.15 -3.75
N ALA A 53 -10.15 -17.34 -2.96
CA ALA A 53 -10.61 -18.67 -2.54
C ALA A 53 -11.16 -19.50 -3.70
N GLN A 54 -11.93 -18.88 -4.59
CA GLN A 54 -12.43 -19.51 -5.82
C GLN A 54 -11.28 -19.87 -6.75
N MET A 55 -10.33 -18.95 -6.98
CA MET A 55 -9.14 -19.21 -7.81
C MET A 55 -8.32 -20.38 -7.25
N GLN A 56 -8.11 -20.44 -5.93
CA GLN A 56 -7.42 -21.54 -5.30
C GLN A 56 -8.18 -22.87 -5.47
N SER A 57 -9.51 -22.84 -5.40
CA SER A 57 -10.34 -24.02 -5.63
C SER A 57 -10.22 -24.50 -7.08
N SER A 58 -10.22 -23.59 -8.05
CA SER A 58 -10.03 -23.91 -9.47
C SER A 58 -8.66 -24.53 -9.76
N ILE A 59 -7.60 -24.05 -9.10
CA ILE A 59 -6.25 -24.63 -9.21
C ILE A 59 -6.21 -26.05 -8.65
N ARG A 60 -6.97 -26.34 -7.58
CA ARG A 60 -7.00 -27.67 -6.95
C ARG A 60 -7.94 -28.65 -7.66
N ALA A 61 -9.02 -28.16 -8.28
CA ALA A 61 -10.06 -28.94 -8.93
C ALA A 61 -9.96 -28.83 -10.47
N ILE A 62 -8.79 -29.12 -11.02
CA ILE A 62 -8.45 -28.90 -12.44
C ILE A 62 -9.41 -29.63 -13.41
N SER A 63 -10.00 -30.73 -12.95
CA SER A 63 -10.94 -31.57 -13.70
C SER A 63 -12.42 -31.36 -13.36
N SER A 64 -12.75 -30.53 -12.36
CA SER A 64 -14.13 -30.33 -11.87
C SER A 64 -14.47 -28.90 -11.44
N GLY A 65 -13.61 -27.94 -11.80
CA GLY A 65 -13.79 -26.52 -11.46
C GLY A 65 -14.96 -25.87 -12.21
N PRO A 66 -15.56 -24.81 -11.66
CA PRO A 66 -16.64 -24.07 -12.33
C PRO A 66 -16.16 -23.46 -13.66
N GLU A 67 -17.03 -23.40 -14.67
CA GLU A 67 -16.81 -22.86 -16.04
C GLU A 67 -16.04 -21.52 -16.10
N VAL A 68 -16.22 -20.66 -15.09
CA VAL A 68 -15.52 -19.37 -14.95
C VAL A 68 -14.00 -19.54 -14.90
N SER A 69 -13.52 -20.68 -14.38
CA SER A 69 -12.10 -21.02 -14.28
C SER A 69 -11.44 -21.15 -15.65
N HIS A 70 -12.15 -21.63 -16.68
CA HIS A 70 -11.58 -21.87 -18.02
C HIS A 70 -11.39 -20.60 -18.84
N ARG A 71 -11.97 -19.47 -18.40
CA ARG A 71 -11.76 -18.14 -19.00
C ARG A 71 -10.59 -17.39 -18.37
N LEU A 72 -10.25 -17.74 -17.13
CA LEU A 72 -9.16 -17.11 -16.39
C LEU A 72 -7.88 -17.95 -16.36
N LEU A 73 -8.02 -19.28 -16.38
CA LEU A 73 -6.93 -20.25 -16.38
C LEU A 73 -7.00 -21.12 -17.62
N HIS A 74 -5.86 -21.35 -18.23
CA HIS A 74 -5.67 -22.30 -19.31
C HIS A 74 -4.86 -23.50 -18.84
N ILE A 75 -5.27 -24.67 -19.33
CA ILE A 75 -4.54 -25.91 -19.16
C ILE A 75 -3.49 -25.99 -20.26
N VAL A 76 -2.22 -26.09 -19.87
CA VAL A 76 -1.13 -26.37 -20.82
C VAL A 76 -0.90 -27.87 -20.82
N ALA A 77 -1.13 -28.48 -21.98
CA ALA A 77 -0.91 -29.90 -22.20
C ALA A 77 0.47 -30.16 -22.82
N ASN A 78 1.00 -31.35 -22.58
CA ASN A 78 2.13 -31.90 -23.29
C ASN A 78 1.79 -31.98 -24.78
N LYS A 79 2.67 -31.48 -25.64
CA LYS A 79 2.46 -31.46 -27.09
C LYS A 79 2.41 -32.85 -27.72
N GLU A 80 3.03 -33.84 -27.07
CA GLU A 80 3.17 -35.20 -27.58
C GLU A 80 2.13 -36.13 -26.94
N THR A 81 1.97 -36.07 -25.62
CA THR A 81 1.08 -36.99 -24.89
C THR A 81 -0.32 -36.42 -24.66
N PHE A 82 -0.53 -35.13 -24.92
CA PHE A 82 -1.76 -34.38 -24.58
C PHE A 82 -2.17 -34.44 -23.09
N GLU A 83 -1.28 -34.96 -22.23
CA GLU A 83 -1.47 -34.95 -20.80
C GLU A 83 -1.28 -33.53 -20.25
N MET A 84 -2.04 -33.18 -19.22
CA MET A 84 -1.87 -31.89 -18.56
C MET A 84 -0.46 -31.79 -17.94
N GLN A 85 0.23 -30.67 -18.20
CA GLN A 85 1.51 -30.36 -17.57
C GLN A 85 1.38 -29.32 -16.45
N TYR A 86 0.71 -28.19 -16.70
CA TYR A 86 0.53 -27.11 -15.72
C TYR A 86 -0.59 -26.15 -16.09
N LEU A 87 -0.93 -25.25 -15.15
CA LEU A 87 -1.89 -24.17 -15.35
C LEU A 87 -1.18 -22.83 -15.56
N VAL A 88 -1.76 -22.00 -16.42
CA VAL A 88 -1.38 -20.59 -16.60
C VAL A 88 -2.61 -19.70 -16.59
N PHE A 89 -2.45 -18.42 -16.25
CA PHE A 89 -3.50 -17.45 -16.54
C PHE A 89 -3.73 -17.36 -18.06
N ALA A 90 -4.97 -17.07 -18.45
CA ALA A 90 -5.38 -16.99 -19.85
C ALA A 90 -4.52 -15.98 -20.64
N SER A 91 -4.15 -14.88 -19.99
CA SER A 91 -3.20 -13.91 -20.52
C SER A 91 -2.50 -13.18 -19.37
N LYS A 92 -1.45 -12.42 -19.71
CA LYS A 92 -0.82 -11.48 -18.78
C LYS A 92 -1.81 -10.44 -18.23
N TRP A 93 -2.72 -9.96 -19.09
CA TRP A 93 -3.75 -8.99 -18.69
C TRP A 93 -4.67 -9.57 -17.60
N VAL A 94 -5.12 -10.82 -17.77
CA VAL A 94 -5.96 -11.49 -16.76
C VAL A 94 -5.21 -11.66 -15.44
N ALA A 95 -3.93 -12.05 -15.48
CA ALA A 95 -3.12 -12.19 -14.27
C ALA A 95 -2.99 -10.87 -13.51
N GLU A 96 -2.71 -9.77 -14.22
CA GLU A 96 -2.56 -8.44 -13.63
C GLU A 96 -3.88 -7.91 -13.05
N GLU A 97 -4.99 -8.02 -13.78
CA GLU A 97 -6.29 -7.55 -13.29
C GLU A 97 -6.80 -8.38 -12.11
N PHE A 98 -6.63 -9.71 -12.14
CA PHE A 98 -6.95 -10.55 -11.01
C PHE A 98 -6.11 -10.19 -9.78
N ALA A 99 -4.80 -10.01 -9.93
CA ALA A 99 -3.92 -9.65 -8.83
C ALA A 99 -4.29 -8.27 -8.24
N LYS A 100 -4.50 -7.25 -9.09
CA LYS A 100 -4.96 -5.91 -8.65
C LYS A 100 -6.24 -6.01 -7.85
N LYS A 101 -7.23 -6.75 -8.35
CA LYS A 101 -8.51 -6.96 -7.68
C LYS A 101 -8.35 -7.67 -6.34
N ALA A 102 -7.59 -8.77 -6.30
CA ALA A 102 -7.35 -9.53 -5.07
C ALA A 102 -6.71 -8.66 -3.99
N VAL A 103 -5.65 -7.92 -4.33
CA VAL A 103 -5.00 -6.99 -3.41
C VAL A 103 -5.96 -5.90 -2.94
N ARG A 104 -6.75 -5.32 -3.85
CA ARG A 104 -7.76 -4.31 -3.50
C ARG A 104 -8.82 -4.85 -2.55
N ALA A 105 -9.29 -6.08 -2.75
CA ALA A 105 -10.29 -6.72 -1.90
C ALA A 105 -9.77 -6.95 -0.49
N GLU A 106 -8.54 -7.45 -0.33
CA GLU A 106 -7.91 -7.64 0.98
C GLU A 106 -7.69 -6.30 1.70
N LEU A 107 -7.20 -5.28 0.99
CA LEU A 107 -7.06 -3.93 1.53
C LEU A 107 -8.42 -3.35 1.96
N GLN A 108 -9.46 -3.53 1.16
CA GLN A 108 -10.82 -3.09 1.51
C GLN A 108 -11.35 -3.83 2.73
N ALA A 109 -11.14 -5.16 2.84
CA ALA A 109 -11.54 -5.93 4.00
C ALA A 109 -10.84 -5.43 5.28
N LEU A 110 -9.55 -5.11 5.20
CA LEU A 110 -8.80 -4.51 6.31
C LEU A 110 -9.33 -3.12 6.67
N VAL A 111 -9.64 -2.28 5.68
CA VAL A 111 -10.26 -0.95 5.90
C VAL A 111 -11.65 -1.09 6.53
N SER A 112 -12.46 -2.05 6.10
CA SER A 112 -13.77 -2.34 6.68
C SER A 112 -13.66 -2.82 8.12
N LEU A 113 -12.67 -3.66 8.44
CA LEU A 113 -12.37 -4.09 9.80
C LEU A 113 -11.93 -2.91 10.68
N LEU A 114 -11.04 -2.05 10.17
CA LEU A 114 -10.64 -0.83 10.86
C LEU A 114 -11.87 0.05 11.15
N SER A 115 -12.75 0.23 10.18
CA SER A 115 -13.93 1.09 10.30
C SER A 115 -15.00 0.54 11.25
N SER A 116 -15.03 -0.78 11.49
CA SER A 116 -15.98 -1.43 12.40
C SER A 116 -15.46 -1.56 13.83
N THR A 117 -14.17 -1.28 14.07
CA THR A 117 -13.55 -1.31 15.40
C THR A 117 -13.56 0.07 16.04
N SER A 118 -13.48 0.11 17.39
CA SER A 118 -13.41 1.35 18.15
C SER A 118 -12.50 1.21 19.36
N GLY A 119 -12.21 2.34 20.01
CA GLY A 119 -11.42 2.36 21.25
C GLY A 119 -10.02 1.78 21.09
N ALA A 120 -9.59 0.97 22.07
CA ALA A 120 -8.25 0.40 22.12
C ALA A 120 -7.96 -0.57 20.95
N LEU A 121 -8.97 -1.34 20.51
CA LEU A 121 -8.82 -2.28 19.40
C LEU A 121 -8.55 -1.55 18.07
N TYR A 122 -9.25 -0.44 17.83
CA TYR A 122 -9.00 0.40 16.66
C TYR A 122 -7.57 0.95 16.67
N GLY A 123 -7.10 1.44 17.82
CA GLY A 123 -5.73 1.91 17.98
C GLY A 123 -4.69 0.84 17.66
N MET A 124 -4.85 -0.36 18.24
CA MET A 124 -3.95 -1.50 18.03
C MET A 124 -3.90 -1.94 16.56
N LEU A 125 -5.07 -2.09 15.93
CA LEU A 125 -5.15 -2.52 14.54
C LEU A 125 -4.61 -1.45 13.58
N TYR A 126 -4.88 -0.18 13.86
CA TYR A 126 -4.39 0.93 13.06
C TYR A 126 -2.86 1.01 13.10
N GLU A 127 -2.26 0.93 14.29
CA GLU A 127 -0.80 0.94 14.45
C GLU A 127 -0.14 -0.21 13.70
N ALA A 128 -0.63 -1.45 13.89
CA ALA A 128 -0.14 -2.63 13.17
C ALA A 128 -0.26 -2.48 11.65
N THR A 129 -1.38 -1.94 11.18
CA THR A 129 -1.61 -1.69 9.74
C THR A 129 -0.61 -0.66 9.20
N MET A 130 -0.36 0.43 9.93
CA MET A 130 0.59 1.46 9.50
C MET A 130 2.04 0.95 9.49
N HIS A 131 2.45 0.08 10.41
CA HIS A 131 3.75 -0.58 10.32
C HIS A 131 3.92 -1.36 9.01
N ALA A 132 2.91 -2.17 8.63
CA ALA A 132 2.93 -2.91 7.38
C ALA A 132 2.99 -1.97 6.17
N VAL A 133 2.15 -0.93 6.13
CA VAL A 133 2.10 0.03 5.02
C VAL A 133 3.40 0.82 4.88
N LEU A 134 3.97 1.31 5.99
CA LEU A 134 5.22 2.08 5.96
C LEU A 134 6.42 1.23 5.53
N THR A 135 6.43 -0.06 5.89
CA THR A 135 7.46 -1.01 5.45
C THR A 135 7.40 -1.22 3.93
N MET A 136 6.20 -1.29 3.34
CA MET A 136 6.04 -1.39 1.88
C MET A 136 6.45 -0.11 1.14
N GLY A 137 6.54 1.03 1.82
CA GLY A 137 6.78 2.33 1.19
C GLY A 137 5.58 2.81 0.37
N GLY A 138 5.84 3.63 -0.63
CA GLY A 138 4.84 4.23 -1.51
C GLY A 138 4.63 5.72 -1.27
N CYS A 139 3.45 6.21 -1.66
CA CYS A 139 3.11 7.63 -1.64
C CYS A 139 2.19 7.97 -0.47
N PHE A 140 2.55 9.00 0.28
CA PHE A 140 1.81 9.49 1.45
C PHE A 140 1.44 10.95 1.27
N THR A 141 0.26 11.33 1.74
CA THR A 141 -0.12 12.75 1.80
C THR A 141 0.28 13.27 3.16
N ALA A 142 1.10 14.31 3.20
CA ALA A 142 1.55 14.92 4.43
C ALA A 142 1.35 16.43 4.40
N VAL A 143 1.19 17.04 5.56
CA VAL A 143 1.21 18.49 5.72
C VAL A 143 2.33 18.84 6.70
N PRO A 144 3.30 19.67 6.30
CA PRO A 144 4.34 20.14 7.19
C PRO A 144 3.71 21.03 8.26
N ILE A 145 4.23 20.93 9.47
CA ILE A 145 3.81 21.72 10.62
C ILE A 145 4.95 22.62 11.05
N SER A 146 4.67 23.92 11.12
CA SER A 146 5.56 24.93 11.69
C SER A 146 5.03 25.41 13.03
N TYR A 147 5.92 25.82 13.93
CA TYR A 147 5.52 26.46 15.17
C TYR A 147 5.63 27.97 15.04
N ASP A 148 4.54 28.68 15.34
CA ASP A 148 4.53 30.13 15.44
C ASP A 148 4.79 30.56 16.88
N VAL A 149 5.98 31.13 17.09
CA VAL A 149 6.45 31.61 18.39
C VAL A 149 5.56 32.73 18.95
N LYS A 150 4.98 33.57 18.09
CA LYS A 150 4.18 34.73 18.53
C LYS A 150 2.84 34.28 19.11
N THR A 151 2.21 33.32 18.45
CA THR A 151 0.91 32.77 18.89
C THR A 151 1.07 31.57 19.81
N SER A 152 2.29 31.03 19.94
CA SER A 152 2.57 29.77 20.64
C SER A 152 1.74 28.60 20.13
N THR A 153 1.48 28.55 18.82
CA THR A 153 0.64 27.53 18.19
C THR A 153 1.33 26.84 17.03
N PHE A 154 0.87 25.62 16.72
CA PHE A 154 1.30 24.89 15.53
C PHE A 154 0.42 25.27 14.34
N ILE A 155 1.04 25.64 13.24
CA ILE A 155 0.41 26.06 11.99
C ILE A 155 0.65 24.99 10.93
N ARG A 156 -0.41 24.64 10.20
CA ARG A 156 -0.36 23.76 9.04
C ARG A 156 0.16 24.51 7.82
N GLY A 157 1.12 23.91 7.12
CA GLY A 157 1.56 24.37 5.81
C GLY A 157 0.69 23.84 4.66
N VAL A 158 1.30 23.79 3.48
CA VAL A 158 0.67 23.26 2.25
C VAL A 158 0.86 21.75 2.18
N GLU A 159 -0.18 21.01 1.81
CA GLU A 159 -0.08 19.56 1.61
C GLU A 159 0.95 19.21 0.54
N GLU A 160 1.76 18.19 0.83
CA GLU A 160 2.75 17.63 -0.07
C GLU A 160 2.64 16.11 -0.14
N LYS A 161 3.21 15.55 -1.21
CA LYS A 161 3.33 14.10 -1.38
C LYS A 161 4.72 13.66 -0.94
N LEU A 162 4.77 12.80 0.06
CA LEU A 162 6.00 12.14 0.49
C LEU A 162 6.10 10.79 -0.19
N GLN A 163 7.21 10.57 -0.89
CA GLN A 163 7.53 9.28 -1.50
C GLN A 163 8.52 8.54 -0.60
N PHE A 164 8.17 7.32 -0.24
CA PHE A 164 9.00 6.44 0.57
C PHE A 164 9.38 5.21 -0.23
N ASP A 165 10.68 4.92 -0.31
CA ASP A 165 11.14 3.65 -0.87
C ASP A 165 10.72 2.48 0.04
N PRO A 166 10.41 1.30 -0.53
CA PRO A 166 10.14 0.09 0.24
C PRO A 166 11.33 -0.27 1.13
N CYS A 167 11.04 -0.72 2.34
CA CYS A 167 12.04 -1.30 3.22
C CYS A 167 12.26 -2.77 2.82
N THR A 168 13.50 -3.21 2.84
CA THR A 168 13.88 -4.60 2.52
C THR A 168 13.78 -5.51 3.73
N LYS A 169 13.80 -4.93 4.94
CA LYS A 169 13.76 -5.66 6.21
C LYS A 169 13.06 -4.85 7.30
N GLN A 170 12.51 -5.57 8.27
CA GLN A 170 12.04 -5.03 9.54
C GLN A 170 12.91 -5.55 10.69
N GLU A 171 13.30 -4.66 11.59
CA GLU A 171 14.07 -5.00 12.80
C GLU A 171 13.42 -4.41 14.04
N PHE A 172 13.55 -5.14 15.16
CA PHE A 172 13.01 -4.71 16.44
C PHE A 172 14.13 -4.28 17.39
N PHE A 173 13.95 -3.15 18.09
CA PHE A 173 14.96 -2.60 18.98
C PHE A 173 14.45 -2.39 20.42
N GLU A 174 15.33 -2.57 21.40
CA GLU A 174 15.09 -2.18 22.80
C GLU A 174 15.56 -0.75 23.10
N ALA A 175 16.54 -0.27 22.32
CA ALA A 175 17.06 1.09 22.36
C ALA A 175 17.24 1.61 20.93
N VAL A 176 17.04 2.91 20.71
CA VAL A 176 17.12 3.52 19.37
C VAL A 176 18.50 3.21 18.75
N PRO A 177 18.56 2.63 17.54
CA PRO A 177 19.82 2.31 16.89
C PRO A 177 20.62 3.58 16.60
N SER A 178 21.91 3.56 16.97
CA SER A 178 22.76 4.75 16.81
C SER A 178 23.13 5.08 15.37
N SER A 179 23.09 4.10 14.49
CA SER A 179 23.25 4.28 13.05
C SER A 179 22.27 3.36 12.33
N PRO A 180 20.99 3.76 12.22
CA PRO A 180 20.00 2.99 11.47
C PRO A 180 20.50 2.81 10.03
N THR A 181 20.34 1.61 9.49
CA THR A 181 20.69 1.30 8.10
C THR A 181 19.56 1.77 7.18
N GLU A 182 19.91 2.25 6.00
CA GLU A 182 18.93 2.57 4.97
C GLU A 182 18.11 1.33 4.58
N GLN A 183 16.85 1.55 4.20
CA GLN A 183 15.89 0.49 3.82
C GLN A 183 15.57 -0.54 4.92
N ILE A 184 15.98 -0.33 6.17
CA ILE A 184 15.50 -1.11 7.32
C ILE A 184 14.43 -0.30 8.07
N TYR A 185 13.29 -0.94 8.31
CA TYR A 185 12.22 -0.41 9.14
C TYR A 185 12.44 -0.85 10.60
N TYR A 186 12.65 0.10 11.50
CA TYR A 186 12.93 -0.17 12.90
C TYR A 186 11.69 0.07 13.76
N GLN A 187 11.28 -0.92 14.55
CA GLN A 187 10.17 -0.84 15.49
C GLN A 187 10.65 -1.14 16.92
N PRO A 188 10.21 -0.42 17.96
CA PRO A 188 10.56 -0.77 19.32
C PRO A 188 9.90 -2.10 19.72
N ARG A 189 10.61 -2.92 20.51
CA ARG A 189 10.07 -4.17 21.09
C ARG A 189 9.02 -3.92 22.17
N SER A 190 9.08 -2.77 22.82
CA SER A 190 8.19 -2.40 23.91
C SER A 190 7.83 -0.91 23.82
N ALA A 191 6.67 -0.54 24.38
CA ALA A 191 6.13 0.83 24.38
C ALA A 191 6.93 1.84 25.24
N ARG A 192 8.22 1.60 25.48
CA ARG A 192 9.12 2.46 26.28
C ARG A 192 9.46 3.78 25.57
N PHE A 193 9.11 3.92 24.30
CA PHE A 193 9.31 5.13 23.50
C PHE A 193 7.95 5.74 23.12
N PRO A 194 7.24 6.43 24.04
CA PRO A 194 5.86 6.90 23.80
C PRO A 194 5.73 7.93 22.66
N THR A 195 6.87 8.48 22.20
CA THR A 195 6.95 9.51 21.16
C THR A 195 7.33 8.95 19.78
N VAL A 196 7.86 7.73 19.71
CA VAL A 196 8.36 7.13 18.46
C VAL A 196 7.94 5.67 18.41
N ASP A 197 6.96 5.39 17.57
CA ASP A 197 6.45 4.03 17.33
C ASP A 197 7.29 3.30 16.28
N ALA A 198 7.99 4.03 15.40
CA ALA A 198 8.96 3.45 14.49
C ALA A 198 9.94 4.50 13.97
N LEU A 199 11.03 4.05 13.35
CA LEU A 199 11.91 4.92 12.57
C LEU A 199 12.47 4.20 11.34
N ARG A 200 12.89 4.97 10.35
CA ARG A 200 13.66 4.49 9.20
C ARG A 200 14.63 5.56 8.73
N ARG A 201 15.70 5.13 8.05
CA ARG A 201 16.62 6.04 7.36
C ARG A 201 16.37 5.95 5.86
N GLY A 202 16.13 7.10 5.24
CA GLY A 202 16.04 7.25 3.80
C GLY A 202 17.21 8.06 3.25
N ASN A 203 17.20 8.29 1.94
CA ASN A 203 18.21 9.14 1.32
C ASN A 203 18.09 10.59 1.85
N GLY A 204 19.10 11.05 2.58
CA GLY A 204 19.16 12.41 3.17
C GLY A 204 18.17 12.68 4.30
N THR A 205 17.47 11.68 4.83
CA THR A 205 16.44 11.87 5.86
C THR A 205 16.42 10.76 6.89
N CYS A 206 16.06 11.12 8.13
CA CYS A 206 15.75 10.16 9.18
C CYS A 206 14.30 10.37 9.62
N ASP A 207 13.44 9.42 9.28
CA ASP A 207 12.00 9.48 9.52
C ASP A 207 11.66 8.77 10.83
N PHE A 208 11.05 9.49 11.75
CA PHE A 208 10.43 8.97 12.95
C PHE A 208 8.91 8.98 12.74
N PHE A 209 8.24 7.94 13.19
CA PHE A 209 6.79 7.79 13.06
C PHE A 209 6.15 7.73 14.44
N GLN A 210 5.06 8.45 14.58
CA GLN A 210 4.16 8.33 15.71
C GLN A 210 2.75 8.09 15.17
N MET A 211 2.26 6.87 15.32
CA MET A 211 0.92 6.46 14.93
C MET A 211 -0.06 6.92 16.02
N THR A 212 -1.16 7.54 15.61
CA THR A 212 -2.19 7.90 16.58
C THR A 212 -3.58 7.93 16.00
N VAL A 213 -4.50 7.33 16.77
CA VAL A 213 -5.95 7.43 16.57
C VAL A 213 -6.58 8.47 17.50
N GLN A 214 -5.81 9.44 17.99
CA GLN A 214 -6.34 10.57 18.75
C GLN A 214 -6.64 11.74 17.82
N ASN A 215 -7.47 12.69 18.27
CA ASN A 215 -7.74 13.92 17.51
C ASN A 215 -6.69 15.00 17.74
N SER A 216 -5.89 14.82 18.78
CA SER A 216 -4.76 15.68 19.08
C SER A 216 -3.67 14.89 19.77
N LYS A 217 -2.44 15.40 19.69
CA LYS A 217 -1.29 14.81 20.37
C LYS A 217 -0.40 15.90 20.94
N GLY A 218 -0.03 15.72 22.20
CA GLY A 218 0.99 16.55 22.85
C GLY A 218 2.37 16.13 22.35
N LEU A 219 3.22 17.12 22.06
CA LEU A 219 4.58 16.89 21.63
C LEU A 219 5.54 16.92 22.82
N ASP A 220 6.13 15.77 23.14
CA ASP A 220 7.22 15.66 24.13
C ASP A 220 8.56 15.92 23.44
N THR A 221 9.02 17.17 23.54
CA THR A 221 10.27 17.66 22.93
C THR A 221 11.51 17.00 23.51
N ASP A 222 11.50 16.67 24.80
CA ASP A 222 12.68 16.11 25.47
C ASP A 222 12.88 14.65 25.06
N THR A 223 11.81 13.86 25.02
CA THR A 223 11.86 12.47 24.55
C THR A 223 12.23 12.41 23.07
N LEU A 224 11.67 13.30 22.25
CA LEU A 224 12.00 13.39 20.84
C LEU A 224 13.48 13.78 20.64
N GLY A 225 13.96 14.81 21.34
CA GLY A 225 15.35 15.24 21.28
C GLY A 225 16.33 14.13 21.68
N ARG A 226 16.01 13.34 22.72
CA ARG A 226 16.81 12.16 23.10
C ARG A 226 16.84 11.10 22.00
N ALA A 227 15.71 10.77 21.39
CA ALA A 227 15.64 9.78 20.30
C ALA A 227 16.47 10.23 19.08
N ILE A 228 16.37 11.51 18.71
CA ILE A 228 17.15 12.07 17.59
C ILE A 228 18.64 12.09 17.92
N ASN A 229 19.05 12.51 19.12
CA ASN A 229 20.46 12.53 19.51
C ASN A 229 21.07 11.12 19.60
N GLN A 230 20.25 10.10 19.86
CA GLN A 230 20.69 8.70 19.82
C GLN A 230 21.02 8.26 18.39
N VAL A 231 20.21 8.69 17.42
CA VAL A 231 20.52 8.50 16.00
C VAL A 231 21.64 9.47 15.61
N LYS A 232 22.84 8.95 15.34
CA LYS A 232 23.96 9.74 14.84
C LYS A 232 23.67 10.16 13.40
N LEU A 233 22.92 11.25 13.25
CA LEU A 233 22.58 11.85 11.97
C LEU A 233 23.86 12.29 11.24
N LYS A 234 23.89 12.09 9.93
CA LYS A 234 24.93 12.69 9.07
C LYS A 234 24.64 14.19 8.93
N ALA A 235 25.66 14.99 8.64
CA ALA A 235 25.54 16.46 8.60
C ALA A 235 24.44 16.99 7.66
N GLU A 236 24.15 16.26 6.58
CA GLU A 236 23.14 16.64 5.57
C GLU A 236 21.77 16.01 5.82
N GLU A 237 21.64 15.11 6.80
CA GLU A 237 20.38 14.40 7.05
C GLU A 237 19.40 15.25 7.84
N VAL A 238 18.17 15.34 7.32
CA VAL A 238 17.08 16.05 7.99
C VAL A 238 16.24 15.07 8.81
N PRO A 239 16.15 15.24 10.14
CA PRO A 239 15.23 14.45 10.95
C PRO A 239 13.79 14.93 10.73
N ARG A 240 12.86 13.99 10.56
CA ARG A 240 11.43 14.26 10.35
C ARG A 240 10.60 13.43 11.33
N LEU A 241 9.63 14.04 12.00
CA LEU A 241 8.63 13.32 12.79
C LEU A 241 7.28 13.37 12.08
N HIS A 242 6.73 12.20 11.77
CA HIS A 242 5.46 12.03 11.09
C HIS A 242 4.40 11.52 12.07
N PHE A 243 3.38 12.33 12.33
CA PHE A 243 2.16 11.92 13.01
C PHE A 243 1.26 11.21 12.00
N VAL A 244 1.27 9.89 12.04
CA VAL A 244 0.49 9.03 11.12
C VAL A 244 -0.91 8.89 11.66
N VAL A 245 -1.88 9.50 10.97
CA VAL A 245 -3.26 9.62 11.44
C VAL A 245 -4.26 9.04 10.44
N PRO A 246 -5.39 8.50 10.92
CA PRO A 246 -6.47 8.06 10.07
C PRO A 246 -6.98 9.17 9.14
N ALA A 247 -7.45 8.79 7.94
CA ALA A 247 -7.84 9.72 6.90
C ALA A 247 -8.97 10.67 7.33
N GLU A 248 -9.91 10.19 8.12
CA GLU A 248 -11.04 10.95 8.66
C GLU A 248 -10.63 11.97 9.74
N ARG A 249 -9.45 11.80 10.34
CA ARG A 249 -8.89 12.72 11.34
C ARG A 249 -7.87 13.68 10.75
N TYR A 250 -7.29 13.32 9.59
CA TYR A 250 -6.21 14.04 8.95
C TYR A 250 -6.47 15.55 8.78
N ALA A 251 -7.66 15.99 8.39
CA ALA A 251 -7.95 17.41 8.22
C ALA A 251 -8.08 18.19 9.55
N LYS A 252 -8.51 17.51 10.62
CA LYS A 252 -8.88 18.12 11.92
C LYS A 252 -7.87 17.86 13.03
N PHE A 253 -6.87 17.00 12.79
CA PHE A 253 -5.86 16.64 13.78
C PHE A 253 -5.03 17.85 14.21
N LYS A 254 -4.80 17.98 15.51
CA LYS A 254 -4.08 19.10 16.13
C LYS A 254 -2.88 18.64 16.95
N LEU A 255 -1.74 19.29 16.76
CA LEU A 255 -0.64 19.20 17.73
C LEU A 255 -0.88 20.17 18.87
N THR A 256 -0.63 19.71 20.09
CA THR A 256 -0.77 20.49 21.33
C THR A 256 0.55 20.47 22.11
N GLY A 257 0.64 21.27 23.17
CA GLY A 257 1.89 21.40 23.95
C GLY A 257 2.86 22.46 23.41
N GLY A 258 2.40 23.35 22.52
CA GLY A 258 3.24 24.40 21.93
C GLY A 258 3.97 25.30 22.94
N ARG A 259 3.45 25.49 24.16
CA ARG A 259 4.12 26.33 25.19
C ARG A 259 5.48 25.77 25.66
N THR A 260 5.72 24.48 25.50
CA THR A 260 7.01 23.82 25.79
C THR A 260 7.83 23.58 24.53
N TRP A 261 7.36 24.00 23.36
CA TRP A 261 8.14 24.02 22.11
C TRP A 261 9.11 25.21 22.12
N ALA A 262 9.97 25.25 23.12
CA ALA A 262 11.23 25.95 23.13
C ALA A 262 12.29 24.84 23.19
N PRO A 263 12.70 24.26 22.05
CA PRO A 263 13.65 23.15 22.06
C PRO A 263 14.91 23.58 22.82
N SER A 264 15.11 22.99 24.00
CA SER A 264 16.27 23.23 24.86
C SER A 264 17.56 22.72 24.22
N SER A 265 17.45 21.90 23.17
CA SER A 265 18.55 21.38 22.37
C SER A 265 18.49 21.88 20.93
N GLN A 266 19.63 22.32 20.39
CA GLN A 266 19.79 22.72 18.98
C GLN A 266 19.29 21.65 17.99
N THR A 267 19.38 20.36 18.34
CA THR A 267 18.97 19.27 17.45
C THR A 267 17.46 19.19 17.24
N ALA A 268 16.65 19.43 18.28
CA ALA A 268 15.19 19.39 18.17
C ALA A 268 14.61 20.58 17.39
N SER A 269 15.32 21.71 17.32
CA SER A 269 14.91 22.85 16.48
C SER A 269 15.02 22.60 14.97
N HIS A 270 15.75 21.56 14.54
CA HIS A 270 15.90 21.22 13.12
C HIS A 270 14.97 20.09 12.66
N VAL A 271 14.18 19.51 13.57
CA VAL A 271 13.19 18.50 13.18
C VAL A 271 12.08 19.15 12.36
N LYS A 272 11.77 18.52 11.22
CA LYS A 272 10.55 18.83 10.49
C LYS A 272 9.40 17.98 11.02
N LEU A 273 8.29 18.63 11.35
CA LEU A 273 7.08 17.96 11.82
C LEU A 273 6.10 17.79 10.66
N TYR A 274 5.42 16.65 10.62
CA TYR A 274 4.45 16.32 9.59
C TYR A 274 3.22 15.67 10.20
N ILE A 275 2.03 16.03 9.73
CA ILE A 275 0.85 15.16 9.87
C ILE A 275 0.73 14.39 8.57
N MET A 276 0.58 13.07 8.62
CA MET A 276 0.64 12.19 7.46
C MET A 276 -0.53 11.22 7.43
N ARG A 277 -1.03 10.92 6.23
CA ARG A 277 -1.95 9.81 5.94
C ARG A 277 -1.51 9.06 4.68
N VAL A 278 -1.92 7.80 4.57
CA VAL A 278 -1.76 7.02 3.34
C VAL A 278 -2.53 7.70 2.21
N CYS A 279 -1.96 7.73 0.99
CA CYS A 279 -2.74 8.14 -0.18
C CYS A 279 -3.85 7.12 -0.44
N THR A 280 -5.09 7.57 -0.54
CA THR A 280 -6.15 6.75 -1.11
C THR A 280 -5.84 6.53 -2.59
N PRO A 281 -5.87 5.29 -3.10
CA PRO A 281 -5.89 5.06 -4.54
C PRO A 281 -7.10 5.80 -5.10
N SER A 282 -6.88 6.71 -6.04
CA SER A 282 -7.92 7.37 -6.84
C SER A 282 -8.63 6.36 -7.74
#